data_AF-A0ABF7PIJ1-F1
#
_entry.id   AF-A0ABF7PIJ1-F1
#
_cell.length_a   1.000
_cell.length_b   1.000
_cell.length_c   1.000
_cell.angle_alpha   90.00
_cell.angle_beta   90.00
_cell.angle_gamma   90.00
#
_symmetry.space_group_name_H-M   'P 1'
#
loop_
_entity.id
_entity.type
_entity.pdbx_description
1 polymer ?
#
loop_
_entity_poly.entity_id
_entity_poly.type
_entity_poly.pdbx_seq_one_letter_code
_entity_poly.pdbx_strand_id
1 'polypeptide(L)'
;MTFVLKEFDALKSHFNDTVKIILQREKKDKIEDLPNPRKEELQFLTAVLNQLEAKIDELKPRSLASYVHVFYGAMLLVCKDVENNLRVMEKKENSLLFTRLMDGMGISDENIPTSEQNIMFYRGLNKFLNFIYESNDSRKGLKKEHFLQVLSLKKIYSLAKLSYEQEEAAENNALAKLTADGKTKANANSFHVEKPIDSSIVEQFKSWDEMKGALHQLILDELSDKNVAKISALSQARSAQLKFLQTMAEQLDKIPNQSLEPSEKMAILAGAMYIVRGQIAQEYGKDPLSNDKISATVIHTGLSTILHANADCCEDKEVLIAAANKFIRHMVIERPEQSNKKITKESVRENNMFSDIAGFQLISVLTLIQNMIKTCRTDAIEACVTKRKEELEALKPKKEGYSIASSVTGYVGSWFKKAPSMSEEDEEDDLKDQNTAEETSKPTV
;
A
#
# COMPACT_ATOMS: atom_id res chain seq x y z
N MET A 1 -26.90 -13.67 9.82
CA MET A 1 -26.53 -12.94 11.06
C MET A 1 -25.49 -11.90 10.69
N THR A 2 -25.56 -10.70 11.26
CA THR A 2 -24.63 -9.58 10.98
C THR A 2 -23.71 -9.37 12.18
N PHE A 3 -22.41 -9.20 11.93
CA PHE A 3 -21.42 -8.95 12.98
C PHE A 3 -21.65 -7.59 13.65
N VAL A 4 -21.79 -7.58 14.97
CA VAL A 4 -22.00 -6.37 15.78
C VAL A 4 -20.68 -5.97 16.43
N LEU A 5 -20.24 -4.74 16.19
CA LEU A 5 -19.02 -4.20 16.79
C LEU A 5 -19.22 -3.99 18.30
N LYS A 6 -18.19 -4.33 19.08
CA LYS A 6 -18.10 -3.97 20.50
C LYS A 6 -17.93 -2.45 20.64
N GLU A 7 -18.44 -1.91 21.74
CA GLU A 7 -18.26 -0.51 22.10
C GLU A 7 -16.82 -0.21 22.52
N PHE A 8 -16.41 1.06 22.39
CA PHE A 8 -15.02 1.49 22.64
C PHE A 8 -14.53 1.14 24.06
N ASP A 9 -15.33 1.42 25.08
CA ASP A 9 -14.95 1.16 26.48
C ASP A 9 -14.81 -0.33 26.79
N ALA A 10 -15.65 -1.17 26.14
CA ALA A 10 -15.56 -2.62 26.28
C ALA A 10 -14.25 -3.15 25.68
N LEU A 11 -13.86 -2.66 24.49
CA LEU A 11 -12.57 -3.00 23.87
C LEU A 11 -11.39 -2.52 24.75
N LYS A 12 -11.45 -1.28 25.24
CA LYS A 12 -10.42 -0.69 26.11
C LYS A 12 -10.21 -1.52 27.37
N SER A 13 -11.29 -1.82 28.11
CA SER A 13 -11.20 -2.60 29.34
C SER A 13 -10.63 -4.00 29.07
N HIS A 14 -11.13 -4.67 28.03
CA HIS A 14 -10.65 -6.01 27.69
C HIS A 14 -9.18 -6.03 27.25
N PHE A 15 -8.74 -5.02 26.50
CA PHE A 15 -7.34 -4.85 26.13
C PHE A 15 -6.45 -4.64 27.36
N ASN A 16 -6.85 -3.76 28.28
CA ASN A 16 -6.09 -3.52 29.51
C ASN A 16 -5.97 -4.77 30.38
N ASP A 17 -7.01 -5.59 30.48
CA ASP A 17 -6.93 -6.87 31.19
C ASP A 17 -6.04 -7.89 30.43
N THR A 18 -6.05 -7.85 29.10
CA THR A 18 -5.13 -8.66 28.28
C THR A 18 -3.66 -8.31 28.55
N VAL A 19 -3.34 -7.01 28.67
CA VAL A 19 -2.00 -6.55 29.07
C VAL A 19 -1.63 -7.11 30.45
N LYS A 20 -2.51 -6.98 31.45
CA LYS A 20 -2.26 -7.51 32.82
C LYS A 20 -2.02 -9.01 32.83
N ILE A 21 -2.84 -9.78 32.11
CA ILE A 21 -2.71 -11.25 32.04
C ILE A 21 -1.35 -11.65 31.44
N ILE A 22 -0.93 -11.00 30.35
CA ILE A 22 0.36 -11.29 29.71
C ILE A 22 1.52 -10.94 30.65
N LEU A 23 1.48 -9.76 31.28
CA LEU A 23 2.50 -9.33 32.23
C LEU A 23 2.61 -10.29 33.43
N GLN A 24 1.47 -10.71 33.99
CA GLN A 24 1.44 -11.68 35.08
C GLN A 24 2.02 -13.03 34.68
N ARG A 25 1.68 -13.53 33.47
CA ARG A 25 2.20 -14.79 32.94
C ARG A 25 3.72 -14.75 32.74
N GLU A 26 4.22 -13.67 32.19
CA GLU A 26 5.65 -13.47 31.90
C GLU A 26 6.45 -12.95 33.11
N LYS A 27 5.78 -12.74 34.26
CA LYS A 27 6.35 -12.22 35.51
C LYS A 27 7.08 -10.88 35.29
N LYS A 28 6.42 -9.97 34.57
CA LYS A 28 6.91 -8.60 34.29
C LYS A 28 6.00 -7.57 34.93
N ASP A 29 6.57 -6.44 35.33
CA ASP A 29 5.81 -5.33 35.91
C ASP A 29 5.30 -4.37 34.83
N LYS A 30 6.01 -4.26 33.71
CA LYS A 30 5.71 -3.30 32.62
C LYS A 30 5.92 -3.92 31.23
N ILE A 31 5.28 -3.33 30.21
CA ILE A 31 5.35 -3.83 28.82
C ILE A 31 6.78 -3.78 28.29
N GLU A 32 7.56 -2.77 28.68
CA GLU A 32 8.96 -2.57 28.26
C GLU A 32 9.87 -3.75 28.60
N ASP A 33 9.52 -4.51 29.65
CA ASP A 33 10.30 -5.64 30.16
C ASP A 33 9.96 -6.97 29.46
N LEU A 34 8.96 -6.98 28.59
CA LEU A 34 8.59 -8.13 27.77
C LEU A 34 9.61 -8.36 26.62
N PRO A 35 9.79 -9.61 26.18
CA PRO A 35 10.56 -9.89 24.96
C PRO A 35 9.77 -9.49 23.70
N ASN A 36 10.50 -9.17 22.64
CA ASN A 36 9.92 -9.03 21.30
C ASN A 36 9.55 -10.42 20.74
N PRO A 37 8.46 -10.54 19.95
CA PRO A 37 7.68 -9.44 19.37
C PRO A 37 6.57 -8.87 20.27
N ARG A 38 6.19 -9.55 21.36
CA ARG A 38 5.04 -9.20 22.22
C ARG A 38 5.13 -7.81 22.84
N LYS A 39 6.34 -7.37 23.21
CA LYS A 39 6.57 -6.01 23.70
C LYS A 39 6.12 -4.96 22.69
N GLU A 40 6.68 -4.97 21.47
CA GLU A 40 6.39 -3.95 20.46
C GLU A 40 4.93 -4.04 19.96
N GLU A 41 4.34 -5.24 19.90
CA GLU A 41 2.91 -5.43 19.59
C GLU A 41 2.00 -4.75 20.63
N LEU A 42 2.27 -4.93 21.93
CA LEU A 42 1.49 -4.30 22.99
C LEU A 42 1.77 -2.81 23.14
N GLN A 43 3.01 -2.37 22.92
CA GLN A 43 3.36 -0.94 22.88
C GLN A 43 2.64 -0.23 21.73
N PHE A 44 2.51 -0.86 20.57
CA PHE A 44 1.74 -0.33 19.45
C PHE A 44 0.27 -0.11 19.82
N LEU A 45 -0.40 -1.14 20.35
CA LEU A 45 -1.82 -1.04 20.73
C LEU A 45 -2.05 -0.02 21.86
N THR A 46 -1.14 0.04 22.84
CA THR A 46 -1.20 1.02 23.93
C THR A 46 -1.04 2.45 23.39
N ALA A 47 -0.09 2.67 22.48
CA ALA A 47 0.12 3.98 21.85
C ALA A 47 -1.08 4.41 21.00
N VAL A 48 -1.67 3.48 20.23
CA VAL A 48 -2.90 3.74 19.46
C VAL A 48 -4.06 4.10 20.39
N LEU A 49 -4.29 3.33 21.45
CA LEU A 49 -5.35 3.60 22.43
C LEU A 49 -5.18 4.99 23.05
N ASN A 50 -3.98 5.32 23.56
CA ASN A 50 -3.72 6.62 24.16
C ASN A 50 -3.96 7.79 23.20
N GLN A 51 -3.56 7.63 21.92
CA GLN A 51 -3.79 8.65 20.90
C GLN A 51 -5.27 8.75 20.50
N LEU A 52 -6.03 7.65 20.53
CA LEU A 52 -7.49 7.66 20.35
C LEU A 52 -8.17 8.42 21.49
N GLU A 53 -7.81 8.16 22.75
CA GLU A 53 -8.37 8.86 23.91
C GLU A 53 -8.09 10.36 23.82
N ALA A 54 -6.85 10.75 23.52
CA ALA A 54 -6.48 12.15 23.34
C ALA A 54 -7.32 12.84 22.24
N LYS A 55 -7.64 12.12 21.15
CA LYS A 55 -8.50 12.65 20.08
C LYS A 55 -9.98 12.72 20.46
N ILE A 56 -10.48 11.80 21.30
CA ILE A 56 -11.83 11.87 21.86
C ILE A 56 -11.95 13.11 22.74
N ASP A 57 -10.96 13.36 23.61
CA ASP A 57 -10.94 14.51 24.51
C ASP A 57 -10.84 15.84 23.74
N GLU A 58 -9.99 15.89 22.71
CA GLU A 58 -9.79 17.07 21.85
C GLU A 58 -11.01 17.38 20.98
N LEU A 59 -11.55 16.39 20.27
CA LEU A 59 -12.58 16.58 19.25
C LEU A 59 -14.01 16.47 19.78
N LYS A 60 -14.21 15.90 20.98
CA LYS A 60 -15.52 15.67 21.61
C LYS A 60 -16.55 15.10 20.63
N PRO A 61 -16.25 13.94 20.00
CA PRO A 61 -17.06 13.41 18.92
C PRO A 61 -18.46 13.00 19.41
N ARG A 62 -19.48 13.23 18.58
CA ARG A 62 -20.86 12.77 18.87
C ARG A 62 -21.02 11.24 18.81
N SER A 63 -20.10 10.54 18.13
CA SER A 63 -20.10 9.09 17.96
C SER A 63 -18.67 8.56 17.98
N LEU A 64 -18.48 7.40 18.61
CA LEU A 64 -17.18 6.72 18.70
C LEU A 64 -16.95 5.69 17.59
N ALA A 65 -17.86 5.58 16.60
CA ALA A 65 -17.75 4.55 15.56
C ALA A 65 -16.39 4.55 14.82
N SER A 66 -15.88 5.72 14.44
CA SER A 66 -14.56 5.82 13.80
C SER A 66 -13.41 5.39 14.71
N TYR A 67 -13.51 5.64 16.02
CA TYR A 67 -12.49 5.26 17.01
C TYR A 67 -12.51 3.76 17.26
N VAL A 68 -13.71 3.17 17.31
CA VAL A 68 -13.91 1.71 17.33
C VAL A 68 -13.30 1.08 16.09
N HIS A 69 -13.56 1.62 14.89
CA HIS A 69 -12.99 1.09 13.65
C HIS A 69 -11.46 1.10 13.64
N VAL A 70 -10.84 2.20 14.10
CA VAL A 70 -9.37 2.29 14.20
C VAL A 70 -8.83 1.22 15.16
N PHE A 71 -9.48 1.03 16.32
CA PHE A 71 -8.98 0.09 17.31
C PHE A 71 -9.17 -1.37 16.89
N TYR A 72 -10.29 -1.71 16.24
CA TYR A 72 -10.47 -3.01 15.56
C TYR A 72 -9.37 -3.24 14.51
N GLY A 73 -9.10 -2.25 13.67
CA GLY A 73 -8.03 -2.32 12.67
C GLY A 73 -6.66 -2.57 13.31
N ALA A 74 -6.34 -1.86 14.40
CA ALA A 74 -5.07 -2.00 15.09
C ALA A 74 -4.91 -3.39 15.75
N MET A 75 -5.97 -3.90 16.40
CA MET A 75 -5.97 -5.23 17.00
C MET A 75 -5.85 -6.34 15.95
N LEU A 76 -6.60 -6.25 14.84
CA LEU A 76 -6.49 -7.19 13.73
C LEU A 76 -5.11 -7.14 13.05
N LEU A 77 -4.53 -5.95 12.92
CA LEU A 77 -3.16 -5.79 12.42
C LEU A 77 -2.15 -6.53 13.30
N VAL A 78 -2.28 -6.42 14.63
CA VAL A 78 -1.44 -7.17 15.57
C VAL A 78 -1.71 -8.66 15.51
N CYS A 79 -2.97 -9.10 15.39
CA CYS A 79 -3.27 -10.52 15.16
C CYS A 79 -2.53 -11.05 13.92
N LYS A 80 -2.48 -10.27 12.83
CA LYS A 80 -1.77 -10.65 11.61
C LYS A 80 -0.24 -10.62 11.79
N ASP A 81 0.28 -9.64 12.51
CA ASP A 81 1.70 -9.58 12.85
C ASP A 81 2.12 -10.76 13.75
N VAL A 82 1.27 -11.18 14.69
CA VAL A 82 1.47 -12.40 15.48
C VAL A 82 1.56 -13.63 14.59
N GLU A 83 0.64 -13.79 13.63
CA GLU A 83 0.66 -14.90 12.66
C GLU A 83 1.96 -14.91 11.84
N ASN A 84 2.42 -13.74 11.39
CA ASN A 84 3.65 -13.60 10.59
C ASN A 84 4.94 -13.85 11.40
N ASN A 85 4.87 -13.78 12.73
CA ASN A 85 6.01 -13.99 13.65
C ASN A 85 5.96 -15.34 14.40
N LEU A 86 5.03 -16.23 14.05
CA LEU A 86 5.02 -17.59 14.58
C LEU A 86 6.31 -18.33 14.19
N ARG A 87 6.95 -18.95 15.18
CA ARG A 87 8.14 -19.80 14.98
C ARG A 87 7.71 -21.24 14.73
N VAL A 88 8.69 -22.10 14.44
CA VAL A 88 8.50 -23.50 13.98
C VAL A 88 7.44 -24.22 14.82
N MET A 89 6.35 -24.63 14.14
CA MET A 89 5.19 -25.37 14.68
C MET A 89 4.32 -24.63 15.70
N GLU A 90 4.56 -23.34 15.96
CA GLU A 90 3.61 -22.53 16.72
C GLU A 90 2.32 -22.33 15.90
N LYS A 91 1.18 -22.41 16.58
CA LYS A 91 -0.15 -22.16 16.01
C LYS A 91 -0.72 -20.88 16.60
N LYS A 92 -1.41 -20.08 15.81
CA LYS A 92 -2.03 -18.83 16.28
C LYS A 92 -3.08 -19.07 17.36
N GLU A 93 -3.76 -20.21 17.29
CA GLU A 93 -4.74 -20.66 18.28
C GLU A 93 -4.10 -20.91 19.66
N ASN A 94 -2.79 -21.12 19.71
CA ASN A 94 -2.03 -21.30 20.95
C ASN A 94 -1.38 -19.99 21.44
N SER A 95 -1.44 -18.92 20.65
CA SER A 95 -0.93 -17.61 21.05
C SER A 95 -1.93 -16.91 21.96
N LEU A 96 -1.53 -16.69 23.21
CA LEU A 96 -2.36 -16.00 24.20
C LEU A 96 -2.76 -14.59 23.74
N LEU A 97 -1.85 -13.85 23.10
CA LEU A 97 -2.18 -12.52 22.61
C LEU A 97 -3.22 -12.59 21.47
N PHE A 98 -3.04 -13.51 20.52
CA PHE A 98 -3.96 -13.64 19.38
C PHE A 98 -5.38 -13.98 19.85
N THR A 99 -5.51 -15.03 20.67
CA THR A 99 -6.80 -15.49 21.19
C THR A 99 -7.49 -14.40 22.02
N ARG A 100 -6.77 -13.74 22.93
CA ARG A 100 -7.33 -12.64 23.73
C ARG A 100 -7.77 -11.44 22.90
N LEU A 101 -7.05 -11.09 21.83
CA LEU A 101 -7.48 -9.99 20.95
C LEU A 101 -8.74 -10.37 20.15
N MET A 102 -8.81 -11.59 19.59
CA MET A 102 -10.02 -12.07 18.89
C MET A 102 -11.23 -12.12 19.81
N ASP A 103 -11.07 -12.66 21.02
CA ASP A 103 -12.11 -12.69 22.06
C ASP A 103 -12.60 -11.28 22.42
N GLY A 104 -11.66 -10.35 22.63
CA GLY A 104 -11.97 -8.96 22.96
C GLY A 104 -12.78 -8.26 21.88
N MET A 105 -12.49 -8.57 20.62
CA MET A 105 -13.24 -8.09 19.46
C MET A 105 -14.57 -8.82 19.22
N GLY A 106 -14.83 -9.93 19.92
CA GLY A 106 -16.01 -10.77 19.72
C GLY A 106 -15.98 -11.57 18.41
N ILE A 107 -14.78 -11.86 17.90
CA ILE A 107 -14.56 -12.61 16.67
C ILE A 107 -14.37 -14.09 17.02
N SER A 108 -15.18 -14.95 16.40
CA SER A 108 -15.08 -16.42 16.49
C SER A 108 -15.24 -17.04 15.11
N ASP A 109 -15.10 -18.37 15.02
CA ASP A 109 -15.28 -19.11 13.76
C ASP A 109 -16.69 -18.90 13.14
N GLU A 110 -17.71 -18.69 13.97
CA GLU A 110 -19.10 -18.48 13.56
C GLU A 110 -19.48 -17.00 13.37
N ASN A 111 -18.68 -16.07 13.91
CA ASN A 111 -19.01 -14.65 13.93
C ASN A 111 -17.78 -13.79 13.56
N ILE A 112 -17.65 -13.49 12.27
CA ILE A 112 -16.56 -12.68 11.71
C ILE A 112 -17.07 -11.35 11.13
N PRO A 113 -16.24 -10.29 11.12
CA PRO A 113 -16.60 -9.01 10.51
C PRO A 113 -16.94 -9.13 9.02
N THR A 114 -17.85 -8.28 8.55
CA THR A 114 -18.19 -8.21 7.12
C THR A 114 -17.04 -7.63 6.29
N SER A 115 -17.06 -7.82 4.97
CA SER A 115 -16.07 -7.20 4.07
C SER A 115 -16.07 -5.67 4.17
N GLU A 116 -17.25 -5.06 4.32
CA GLU A 116 -17.38 -3.61 4.50
C GLU A 116 -16.74 -3.14 5.82
N GLN A 117 -16.95 -3.87 6.92
CA GLN A 117 -16.32 -3.59 8.20
C GLN A 117 -14.79 -3.68 8.12
N ASN A 118 -14.25 -4.73 7.47
CA ASN A 118 -12.80 -4.85 7.29
C ASN A 118 -12.20 -3.67 6.50
N ILE A 119 -12.88 -3.20 5.46
CA ILE A 119 -12.46 -1.98 4.73
C ILE A 119 -12.48 -0.77 5.66
N MET A 120 -13.56 -0.58 6.43
CA MET A 120 -13.66 0.54 7.38
C MET A 120 -12.56 0.52 8.45
N PHE A 121 -12.18 -0.66 8.93
CA PHE A 121 -11.14 -0.82 9.94
C PHE A 121 -9.78 -0.37 9.42
N TYR A 122 -9.32 -0.91 8.28
CA TYR A 122 -7.99 -0.59 7.76
C TYR A 122 -7.92 0.80 7.11
N ARG A 123 -8.98 1.25 6.43
CA ARG A 123 -9.06 2.64 5.94
C ARG A 123 -9.03 3.64 7.09
N GLY A 124 -9.73 3.33 8.19
CA GLY A 124 -9.73 4.13 9.41
C GLY A 124 -8.34 4.16 10.05
N LEU A 125 -7.72 2.99 10.25
CA LEU A 125 -6.38 2.88 10.82
C LEU A 125 -5.33 3.60 9.96
N ASN A 126 -5.31 3.41 8.65
CA ASN A 126 -4.31 4.03 7.77
C ASN A 126 -4.44 5.55 7.74
N LYS A 127 -5.66 6.09 7.78
CA LYS A 127 -5.88 7.53 7.98
C LYS A 127 -5.39 8.00 9.36
N PHE A 128 -5.57 7.20 10.41
CA PHE A 128 -5.11 7.51 11.76
C PHE A 128 -3.58 7.47 11.88
N LEU A 129 -2.90 6.53 11.21
CA LEU A 129 -1.45 6.43 11.22
C LEU A 129 -0.77 7.70 10.68
N ASN A 130 -1.44 8.49 9.82
CA ASN A 130 -0.92 9.77 9.36
C ASN A 130 -0.66 10.77 10.49
N PHE A 131 -1.21 10.58 11.70
CA PHE A 131 -0.86 11.41 12.86
C PHE A 131 0.63 11.33 13.26
N ILE A 132 1.41 10.38 12.74
CA ILE A 132 2.87 10.38 12.94
C ILE A 132 3.60 11.43 12.10
N TYR A 133 3.02 11.87 10.98
CA TYR A 133 3.67 12.82 10.06
C TYR A 133 3.40 14.27 10.47
N GLU A 134 4.34 15.16 10.18
CA GLU A 134 4.13 16.60 10.40
C GLU A 134 2.95 17.09 9.57
N SER A 135 2.01 17.82 10.20
CA SER A 135 0.73 18.23 9.57
C SER A 135 -0.10 17.07 8.99
N ASN A 136 0.17 15.83 9.39
CA ASN A 136 -0.40 14.60 8.81
C ASN A 136 -0.05 14.40 7.32
N ASP A 137 1.10 14.92 6.89
CA ASP A 137 1.58 14.92 5.52
C ASP A 137 2.99 14.32 5.45
N SER A 138 3.13 13.14 4.84
CA SER A 138 4.41 12.41 4.78
C SER A 138 5.47 13.12 3.93
N ARG A 139 5.08 14.07 3.05
CA ARG A 139 6.03 14.95 2.34
C ARG A 139 6.94 15.73 3.30
N LYS A 140 6.47 15.96 4.53
CA LYS A 140 7.18 16.70 5.58
C LYS A 140 7.95 15.80 6.55
N GLY A 141 7.83 14.47 6.41
CA GLY A 141 8.46 13.51 7.31
C GLY A 141 7.71 13.28 8.62
N LEU A 142 8.30 12.46 9.49
CA LEU A 142 7.75 12.19 10.82
C LEU A 142 7.82 13.45 11.70
N LYS A 143 6.81 13.69 12.54
CA LYS A 143 6.90 14.69 13.62
C LYS A 143 8.13 14.39 14.49
N LYS A 144 8.77 15.41 15.04
CA LYS A 144 9.93 15.24 15.95
C LYS A 144 9.57 14.30 17.10
N GLU A 145 8.41 14.53 17.71
CA GLU A 145 7.78 13.64 18.66
C GLU A 145 6.43 13.19 18.08
N HIS A 146 6.20 11.88 18.00
CA HIS A 146 4.97 11.30 17.47
C HIS A 146 4.47 10.16 18.37
N PHE A 147 3.18 9.82 18.26
CA PHE A 147 2.56 8.89 19.19
C PHE A 147 3.15 7.47 19.16
N LEU A 148 3.74 7.04 18.03
CA LEU A 148 4.42 5.74 17.90
C LEU A 148 5.91 5.73 18.26
N GLN A 149 6.46 6.80 18.85
CA GLN A 149 7.92 6.94 19.07
C GLN A 149 8.53 5.92 20.05
N VAL A 150 7.68 5.19 20.79
CA VAL A 150 8.12 4.08 21.66
C VAL A 150 8.60 2.86 20.87
N LEU A 151 8.17 2.73 19.62
CA LEU A 151 8.52 1.60 18.75
C LEU A 151 9.84 1.86 18.02
N SER A 152 10.54 0.79 17.65
CA SER A 152 11.66 0.92 16.72
C SER A 152 11.20 1.39 15.33
N LEU A 153 12.03 2.17 14.63
CA LEU A 153 11.73 2.64 13.27
C LEU A 153 11.42 1.47 12.31
N LYS A 154 12.13 0.34 12.48
CA LYS A 154 11.87 -0.89 11.72
C LYS A 154 10.46 -1.42 11.95
N LYS A 155 9.98 -1.41 13.21
CA LYS A 155 8.64 -1.88 13.55
C LYS A 155 7.56 -0.93 13.06
N ILE A 156 7.78 0.39 13.14
CA ILE A 156 6.86 1.40 12.58
C ILE A 156 6.67 1.13 11.08
N TYR A 157 7.77 0.96 10.33
CA TYR A 157 7.71 0.61 8.91
C TYR A 157 6.95 -0.69 8.67
N SER A 158 7.31 -1.78 9.35
CA SER A 158 6.70 -3.09 9.08
C SER A 158 5.20 -3.14 9.40
N LEU A 159 4.76 -2.47 10.48
CA LEU A 159 3.35 -2.40 10.83
C LEU A 159 2.56 -1.50 9.88
N ALA A 160 3.10 -0.35 9.48
CA ALA A 160 2.46 0.53 8.51
C ALA A 160 2.32 -0.17 7.14
N LYS A 161 3.40 -0.80 6.64
CA LYS A 161 3.40 -1.60 5.42
C LYS A 161 2.35 -2.71 5.47
N LEU A 162 2.31 -3.48 6.56
CA LEU A 162 1.32 -4.53 6.74
C LEU A 162 -0.11 -3.96 6.77
N SER A 163 -0.33 -2.80 7.39
CA SER A 163 -1.64 -2.15 7.43
C SER A 163 -2.11 -1.67 6.05
N TYR A 164 -1.21 -1.18 5.20
CA TYR A 164 -1.53 -0.84 3.82
C TYR A 164 -1.86 -2.09 2.98
N GLU A 165 -1.13 -3.19 3.19
CA GLU A 165 -1.43 -4.49 2.56
C GLU A 165 -2.78 -5.07 3.00
N GLN A 166 -3.16 -4.89 4.27
CA GLN A 166 -4.47 -5.33 4.76
C GLN A 166 -5.63 -4.50 4.18
N GLU A 167 -5.45 -3.18 3.97
CA GLU A 167 -6.45 -2.35 3.26
C GLU A 167 -6.59 -2.80 1.80
N GLU A 168 -5.48 -3.02 1.08
CA GLU A 168 -5.46 -3.55 -0.29
C GLU A 168 -6.22 -4.89 -0.36
N ALA A 169 -5.93 -5.82 0.55
CA ALA A 169 -6.59 -7.11 0.60
C ALA A 169 -8.09 -7.00 0.90
N ALA A 170 -8.50 -6.14 1.84
CA ALA A 170 -9.90 -5.94 2.19
C ALA A 170 -10.71 -5.35 1.02
N GLU A 171 -10.16 -4.36 0.31
CA GLU A 171 -10.76 -3.78 -0.89
C GLU A 171 -10.85 -4.81 -2.02
N ASN A 172 -9.76 -5.54 -2.31
CA ASN A 172 -9.74 -6.57 -3.35
C ASN A 172 -10.74 -7.70 -3.06
N ASN A 173 -10.93 -8.08 -1.80
CA ASN A 173 -11.94 -9.05 -1.39
C ASN A 173 -13.37 -8.54 -1.61
N ALA A 174 -13.63 -7.24 -1.48
CA ALA A 174 -14.92 -6.66 -1.82
C ALA A 174 -15.12 -6.59 -3.34
N LEU A 175 -14.08 -6.19 -4.09
CA LEU A 175 -14.09 -6.17 -5.56
C LEU A 175 -14.40 -7.55 -6.15
N ALA A 176 -13.81 -8.61 -5.60
CA ALA A 176 -14.06 -10.00 -6.01
C ALA A 176 -15.53 -10.46 -5.79
N LYS A 177 -16.29 -9.77 -4.93
CA LYS A 177 -17.71 -10.07 -4.63
C LYS A 177 -18.70 -9.24 -5.45
N LEU A 178 -18.21 -8.27 -6.23
CA LEU A 178 -19.06 -7.44 -7.07
C LEU A 178 -19.69 -8.28 -8.18
N THR A 179 -21.00 -8.10 -8.35
CA THR A 179 -21.75 -8.62 -9.50
C THR A 179 -22.03 -7.48 -10.47
N ALA A 180 -22.06 -7.76 -11.78
CA ALA A 180 -22.35 -6.78 -12.82
C ALA A 180 -23.84 -6.77 -13.19
N ASP A 181 -24.70 -6.53 -12.19
CA ASP A 181 -26.15 -6.60 -12.30
C ASP A 181 -26.88 -5.39 -11.67
N GLY A 182 -26.15 -4.29 -11.43
CA GLY A 182 -26.72 -3.02 -10.97
C GLY A 182 -27.56 -2.36 -12.06
N LYS A 183 -28.75 -1.85 -11.69
CA LYS A 183 -29.78 -1.38 -12.64
C LYS A 183 -29.87 0.14 -12.72
N THR A 184 -29.29 0.86 -11.77
CA THR A 184 -29.28 2.33 -11.79
C THR A 184 -28.41 2.88 -12.92
N LYS A 185 -28.74 4.09 -13.37
CA LYS A 185 -27.90 4.87 -14.27
C LYS A 185 -26.97 5.76 -13.45
N ALA A 186 -25.74 5.93 -13.91
CA ALA A 186 -24.80 6.85 -13.30
C ALA A 186 -25.23 8.32 -13.52
N ASN A 187 -24.98 9.17 -12.52
CA ASN A 187 -25.14 10.61 -12.64
C ASN A 187 -23.80 11.30 -12.36
N ALA A 188 -23.11 11.72 -13.42
CA ALA A 188 -21.80 12.37 -13.29
C ALA A 188 -21.88 13.73 -12.56
N ASN A 189 -22.99 14.46 -12.71
CA ASN A 189 -23.17 15.79 -12.12
C ASN A 189 -23.41 15.75 -10.60
N SER A 190 -23.67 14.57 -10.03
CA SER A 190 -23.79 14.41 -8.57
C SER A 190 -22.46 14.05 -7.91
N PHE A 191 -21.39 13.86 -8.68
CA PHE A 191 -20.06 13.66 -8.12
C PHE A 191 -19.50 14.99 -7.61
N HIS A 192 -19.11 15.00 -6.33
CA HIS A 192 -18.44 16.13 -5.70
C HIS A 192 -17.27 15.60 -4.88
N VAL A 193 -16.16 16.32 -4.88
CA VAL A 193 -14.98 15.96 -4.09
C VAL A 193 -15.19 16.35 -2.62
N GLU A 194 -14.76 15.47 -1.71
CA GLU A 194 -14.86 15.72 -0.26
C GLU A 194 -13.91 16.83 0.20
N LYS A 195 -12.76 16.93 -0.47
CA LYS A 195 -11.72 17.93 -0.24
C LYS A 195 -11.16 18.34 -1.61
N PRO A 196 -11.02 19.64 -1.88
CA PRO A 196 -10.33 20.11 -3.07
C PRO A 196 -8.90 19.58 -3.11
N ILE A 197 -8.42 19.22 -4.30
CA ILE A 197 -7.03 18.91 -4.54
C ILE A 197 -6.17 20.17 -4.33
N ASP A 198 -4.96 19.99 -3.79
CA ASP A 198 -3.98 21.06 -3.76
C ASP A 198 -3.59 21.42 -5.20
N SER A 199 -3.77 22.68 -5.59
CA SER A 199 -3.54 23.12 -6.98
C SER A 199 -2.10 22.87 -7.41
N SER A 200 -1.14 22.93 -6.49
CA SER A 200 0.28 22.72 -6.78
C SER A 200 0.57 21.33 -7.34
N ILE A 201 -0.25 20.32 -7.02
CA ILE A 201 -0.11 18.95 -7.53
C ILE A 201 -0.48 18.87 -9.03
N VAL A 202 -1.42 19.70 -9.49
CA VAL A 202 -1.93 19.68 -10.87
C VAL A 202 -1.39 20.82 -11.74
N GLU A 203 -0.73 21.83 -11.15
CA GLU A 203 -0.07 22.93 -11.85
C GLU A 203 0.98 22.43 -12.86
N GLN A 204 1.66 21.32 -12.57
CA GLN A 204 2.60 20.68 -13.50
C GLN A 204 1.96 20.26 -14.84
N PHE A 205 0.64 20.00 -14.86
CA PHE A 205 -0.09 19.66 -16.09
C PHE A 205 -0.63 20.91 -16.81
N LYS A 206 -0.31 22.10 -16.30
CA LYS A 206 -0.70 23.43 -16.81
C LYS A 206 -2.20 23.69 -16.76
N SER A 207 -2.96 23.14 -17.71
CA SER A 207 -4.39 23.38 -17.86
C SER A 207 -5.12 22.15 -18.39
N TRP A 208 -6.44 22.10 -18.15
CA TRP A 208 -7.29 20.99 -18.62
C TRP A 208 -7.21 20.78 -20.13
N ASP A 209 -7.22 21.86 -20.91
CA ASP A 209 -7.18 21.78 -22.37
C ASP A 209 -5.80 21.36 -22.90
N GLU A 210 -4.71 21.84 -22.29
CA GLU A 210 -3.36 21.39 -22.64
C GLU A 210 -3.15 19.91 -22.31
N MET A 211 -3.68 19.45 -21.17
CA MET A 211 -3.61 18.04 -20.78
C MET A 211 -4.38 17.12 -21.75
N LYS A 212 -5.59 17.54 -22.17
CA LYS A 212 -6.35 16.84 -23.23
C LYS A 212 -5.60 16.85 -24.56
N GLY A 213 -5.01 17.98 -24.93
CA GLY A 213 -4.21 18.13 -26.15
C GLY A 213 -3.00 17.19 -26.16
N ALA A 214 -2.26 17.11 -25.06
CA ALA A 214 -1.12 16.21 -24.90
C ALA A 214 -1.54 14.74 -25.01
N LEU A 215 -2.67 14.36 -24.40
CA LEU A 215 -3.22 13.01 -24.53
C LEU A 215 -3.62 12.69 -25.97
N HIS A 216 -4.27 13.63 -26.65
CA HIS A 216 -4.66 13.46 -28.05
C HIS A 216 -3.45 13.26 -28.95
N GLN A 217 -2.42 14.10 -28.81
CA GLN A 217 -1.19 13.97 -29.59
C GLN A 217 -0.50 12.63 -29.32
N LEU A 218 -0.42 12.19 -28.06
CA LEU A 218 0.18 10.90 -27.71
C LEU A 218 -0.56 9.71 -28.37
N ILE A 219 -1.89 9.79 -28.49
CA ILE A 219 -2.68 8.79 -29.21
C ILE A 219 -2.31 8.80 -30.71
N LEU A 220 -2.20 9.98 -31.32
CA LEU A 220 -1.77 10.09 -32.73
C LEU A 220 -0.36 9.54 -32.95
N ASP A 221 0.55 9.77 -32.01
CA ASP A 221 1.92 9.28 -32.09
C ASP A 221 1.97 7.75 -32.06
N GLU A 222 1.19 7.08 -31.20
CA GLU A 222 1.12 5.61 -31.19
C GLU A 222 0.44 5.05 -32.45
N LEU A 223 -0.59 5.72 -32.97
CA LEU A 223 -1.20 5.34 -34.25
C LEU A 223 -0.20 5.44 -35.41
N SER A 224 0.60 6.50 -35.43
CA SER A 224 1.66 6.70 -36.42
C SER A 224 2.78 5.67 -36.26
N ASP A 225 3.24 5.40 -35.03
CA ASP A 225 4.29 4.42 -34.73
C ASP A 225 3.89 3.01 -35.18
N LYS A 226 2.62 2.64 -35.00
CA LYS A 226 2.07 1.36 -35.46
C LYS A 226 1.54 1.39 -36.89
N ASN A 227 1.62 2.53 -37.57
CA ASN A 227 1.14 2.73 -38.94
C ASN A 227 -0.33 2.29 -39.15
N VAL A 228 -1.22 2.71 -38.25
CA VAL A 228 -2.66 2.42 -38.31
C VAL A 228 -3.49 3.69 -38.19
N ALA A 229 -4.68 3.70 -38.78
CA ALA A 229 -5.53 4.91 -38.83
C ALA A 229 -6.52 5.04 -37.64
N LYS A 230 -6.76 3.99 -36.85
CA LYS A 230 -7.78 3.96 -35.80
C LYS A 230 -7.30 3.16 -34.59
N ILE A 231 -7.72 3.58 -33.38
CA ILE A 231 -7.40 2.89 -32.12
C ILE A 231 -7.88 1.44 -32.13
N SER A 232 -8.98 1.13 -32.82
CA SER A 232 -9.50 -0.24 -32.97
C SER A 232 -8.59 -1.18 -33.75
N ALA A 233 -7.59 -0.66 -34.48
CA ALA A 233 -6.63 -1.47 -35.24
C ALA A 233 -5.35 -1.79 -34.44
N LEU A 234 -5.20 -1.24 -33.23
CA LEU A 234 -4.13 -1.62 -32.29
C LEU A 234 -4.44 -2.97 -31.62
N SER A 235 -3.50 -3.52 -30.85
CA SER A 235 -3.78 -4.70 -30.02
C SER A 235 -4.96 -4.45 -29.09
N GLN A 236 -5.74 -5.49 -28.77
CA GLN A 236 -6.96 -5.34 -27.96
C GLN A 236 -6.69 -4.64 -26.63
N ALA A 237 -5.59 -4.98 -25.95
CA ALA A 237 -5.18 -4.35 -24.70
C ALA A 237 -4.90 -2.84 -24.87
N ARG A 238 -4.05 -2.47 -25.84
CA ARG A 238 -3.71 -1.07 -26.15
C ARG A 238 -4.94 -0.28 -26.59
N SER A 239 -5.81 -0.90 -27.39
CA SER A 239 -7.06 -0.30 -27.86
C SER A 239 -8.01 0.02 -26.70
N ALA A 240 -8.21 -0.93 -25.78
CA ALA A 240 -9.04 -0.74 -24.59
C ALA A 240 -8.47 0.33 -23.66
N GLN A 241 -7.16 0.35 -23.44
CA GLN A 241 -6.46 1.35 -22.62
C GLN A 241 -6.63 2.78 -23.17
N LEU A 242 -6.42 2.99 -24.47
CA LEU A 242 -6.56 4.32 -25.07
C LEU A 242 -8.03 4.76 -25.13
N LYS A 243 -8.96 3.85 -25.43
CA LYS A 243 -10.41 4.14 -25.35
C LYS A 243 -10.84 4.48 -23.94
N PHE A 244 -10.28 3.84 -22.92
CA PHE A 244 -10.54 4.18 -21.51
C PHE A 244 -10.14 5.63 -21.21
N LEU A 245 -8.94 6.06 -21.61
CA LEU A 245 -8.48 7.45 -21.40
C LEU A 245 -9.37 8.46 -22.15
N GLN A 246 -9.73 8.18 -23.40
CA GLN A 246 -10.65 9.03 -24.16
C GLN A 246 -12.02 9.13 -23.49
N THR A 247 -12.58 7.99 -23.08
CA THR A 247 -13.88 7.94 -22.40
C THR A 247 -13.88 8.73 -21.09
N MET A 248 -12.79 8.65 -20.31
CA MET A 248 -12.60 9.45 -19.10
C MET A 248 -12.59 10.94 -19.42
N ALA A 249 -11.75 11.37 -20.37
CA ALA A 249 -11.66 12.78 -20.76
C ALA A 249 -13.00 13.33 -21.28
N GLU A 250 -13.68 12.61 -22.18
CA GLU A 250 -14.98 12.98 -22.73
C GLU A 250 -16.08 13.05 -21.66
N GLN A 251 -16.07 12.13 -20.68
CA GLN A 251 -17.05 12.13 -19.61
C GLN A 251 -16.83 13.29 -18.64
N LEU A 252 -15.58 13.63 -18.33
CA LEU A 252 -15.22 14.78 -17.48
C LEU A 252 -15.55 16.11 -18.15
N ASP A 253 -15.36 16.22 -19.47
CA ASP A 253 -15.64 17.44 -20.23
C ASP A 253 -17.14 17.80 -20.23
N LYS A 254 -18.01 16.79 -20.13
CA LYS A 254 -19.48 16.95 -20.04
C LYS A 254 -19.96 17.47 -18.69
N ILE A 255 -19.14 17.41 -17.64
CA ILE A 255 -19.54 17.86 -16.30
C ILE A 255 -19.34 19.38 -16.22
N PRO A 256 -20.37 20.16 -15.82
CA PRO A 256 -20.23 21.61 -15.65
C PRO A 256 -19.12 21.97 -14.65
N ASN A 257 -18.34 23.01 -14.94
CA ASN A 257 -17.22 23.42 -14.08
C ASN A 257 -17.63 23.83 -12.65
N GLN A 258 -18.89 24.26 -12.47
CA GLN A 258 -19.47 24.57 -11.15
C GLN A 258 -19.73 23.32 -10.29
N SER A 259 -19.81 22.13 -10.91
CA SER A 259 -19.99 20.84 -10.23
C SER A 259 -18.65 20.12 -10.05
N LEU A 260 -17.75 20.25 -11.02
CA LEU A 260 -16.41 19.69 -10.95
C LEU A 260 -15.41 20.63 -11.61
N GLU A 261 -14.53 21.23 -10.80
CA GLU A 261 -13.56 22.21 -11.26
C GLU A 261 -12.52 21.60 -12.22
N PRO A 262 -11.91 22.39 -13.12
CA PRO A 262 -10.89 21.89 -14.04
C PRO A 262 -9.68 21.23 -13.36
N SER A 263 -9.27 21.71 -12.19
CA SER A 263 -8.21 21.12 -11.36
C SER A 263 -8.54 19.67 -10.97
N GLU A 264 -9.77 19.41 -10.55
CA GLU A 264 -10.23 18.06 -10.22
C GLU A 264 -10.34 17.16 -11.45
N LYS A 265 -10.75 17.72 -12.60
CA LYS A 265 -10.75 16.98 -13.88
C LYS A 265 -9.33 16.56 -14.26
N MET A 266 -8.36 17.47 -14.14
CA MET A 266 -6.94 17.17 -14.37
C MET A 266 -6.44 16.07 -13.43
N ALA A 267 -6.80 16.14 -12.14
CA ALA A 267 -6.44 15.13 -11.16
C ALA A 267 -6.97 13.72 -11.53
N ILE A 268 -8.25 13.64 -11.88
CA ILE A 268 -8.90 12.38 -12.27
C ILE A 268 -8.28 11.81 -13.54
N LEU A 269 -8.01 12.66 -14.54
CA LEU A 269 -7.39 12.20 -15.79
C LEU A 269 -5.94 11.78 -15.57
N ALA A 270 -5.18 12.47 -14.72
CA ALA A 270 -3.81 12.09 -14.37
C ALA A 270 -3.78 10.73 -13.68
N GLY A 271 -4.68 10.49 -12.73
CA GLY A 271 -4.86 9.17 -12.12
C GLY A 271 -5.22 8.09 -13.14
N ALA A 272 -6.08 8.39 -14.11
CA ALA A 272 -6.40 7.48 -15.22
C ALA A 272 -5.18 7.16 -16.10
N MET A 273 -4.33 8.15 -16.36
CA MET A 273 -3.06 7.97 -17.05
C MET A 273 -2.09 7.10 -16.26
N TYR A 274 -1.98 7.27 -14.92
CA TYR A 274 -1.19 6.37 -14.07
C TYR A 274 -1.68 4.92 -14.12
N ILE A 275 -3.01 4.71 -14.13
CA ILE A 275 -3.61 3.38 -14.27
C ILE A 275 -3.15 2.73 -15.58
N VAL A 276 -3.30 3.42 -16.72
CA VAL A 276 -2.88 2.87 -18.02
C VAL A 276 -1.36 2.66 -18.07
N ARG A 277 -0.57 3.61 -17.58
CA ARG A 277 0.89 3.45 -17.45
C ARG A 277 1.24 2.19 -16.67
N GLY A 278 0.57 1.95 -15.54
CA GLY A 278 0.77 0.77 -14.70
C GLY A 278 0.35 -0.53 -15.36
N GLN A 279 -0.78 -0.56 -16.10
CA GLN A 279 -1.19 -1.73 -16.89
C GLN A 279 -0.11 -2.11 -17.91
N ILE A 280 0.46 -1.13 -18.59
CA ILE A 280 1.54 -1.36 -19.55
C ILE A 280 2.78 -1.89 -18.84
N ALA A 281 3.17 -1.31 -17.70
CA ALA A 281 4.31 -1.83 -16.95
C ALA A 281 4.14 -3.32 -16.59
N GLN A 282 2.93 -3.73 -16.18
CA GLN A 282 2.62 -5.13 -15.90
C GLN A 282 2.70 -6.05 -17.14
N GLU A 283 2.29 -5.57 -18.32
CA GLU A 283 2.46 -6.31 -19.59
C GLU A 283 3.92 -6.66 -19.87
N TYR A 284 4.86 -5.85 -19.38
CA TYR A 284 6.32 -6.06 -19.52
C TYR A 284 6.98 -6.58 -18.24
N GLY A 285 6.20 -7.12 -17.29
CA GLY A 285 6.71 -7.76 -16.07
C GLY A 285 7.35 -6.79 -15.07
N LYS A 286 6.94 -5.52 -15.08
CA LYS A 286 7.41 -4.47 -14.16
C LYS A 286 6.34 -4.11 -13.14
N ASP A 287 6.78 -3.52 -12.03
CA ASP A 287 5.87 -2.90 -11.06
C ASP A 287 5.06 -1.76 -11.74
N PRO A 288 3.76 -1.60 -11.44
CA PRO A 288 2.92 -0.56 -12.02
C PRO A 288 3.46 0.88 -11.92
N LEU A 289 4.19 1.18 -10.84
CA LEU A 289 4.79 2.50 -10.60
C LEU A 289 6.29 2.56 -10.95
N SER A 290 6.83 1.51 -11.60
CA SER A 290 8.23 1.50 -12.05
C SER A 290 8.55 2.71 -12.92
N ASN A 291 9.72 3.31 -12.71
CA ASN A 291 10.25 4.42 -13.52
C ASN A 291 11.13 3.91 -14.68
N ASP A 292 11.26 2.60 -14.84
CA ASP A 292 12.06 2.02 -15.91
C ASP A 292 11.47 2.37 -17.28
N LYS A 293 12.33 2.73 -18.22
CA LYS A 293 11.91 3.00 -19.59
C LYS A 293 11.44 1.71 -20.26
N ILE A 294 10.26 1.74 -20.87
CA ILE A 294 9.72 0.66 -21.71
C ILE A 294 9.79 1.12 -23.16
N SER A 295 10.76 0.60 -23.91
CA SER A 295 11.05 1.04 -25.29
C SER A 295 10.04 0.55 -26.33
N ALA A 296 9.28 -0.51 -26.04
CA ALA A 296 8.38 -1.14 -27.00
C ALA A 296 7.04 -0.40 -27.20
N THR A 297 6.79 0.68 -26.45
CA THR A 297 5.53 1.44 -26.55
C THR A 297 5.74 2.93 -26.29
N VAL A 298 5.23 3.75 -27.20
CA VAL A 298 5.28 5.21 -27.10
C VAL A 298 4.38 5.66 -25.95
N ILE A 299 3.24 5.00 -25.74
CA ILE A 299 2.28 5.34 -24.67
C ILE A 299 2.92 5.36 -23.29
N HIS A 300 3.68 4.33 -22.89
CA HIS A 300 4.26 4.32 -21.53
C HIS A 300 5.23 5.49 -21.29
N THR A 301 6.09 5.77 -22.26
CA THR A 301 7.07 6.86 -22.16
C THR A 301 6.38 8.23 -22.27
N GLY A 302 5.39 8.36 -23.15
CA GLY A 302 4.59 9.58 -23.30
C GLY A 302 3.78 9.91 -22.05
N LEU A 303 3.08 8.93 -21.48
CA LEU A 303 2.34 9.11 -20.21
C LEU A 303 3.30 9.45 -19.06
N SER A 304 4.47 8.80 -18.99
CA SER A 304 5.49 9.15 -17.99
C SER A 304 5.97 10.61 -18.11
N THR A 305 6.00 11.14 -19.33
CA THR A 305 6.40 12.52 -19.62
C THR A 305 5.30 13.50 -19.25
N ILE A 306 4.05 13.26 -19.67
CA ILE A 306 2.89 14.09 -19.32
C ILE A 306 2.71 14.19 -17.80
N LEU A 307 2.89 13.06 -17.12
CA LEU A 307 2.70 12.94 -15.68
C LEU A 307 3.90 13.40 -14.85
N HIS A 308 5.04 13.74 -15.47
CA HIS A 308 6.31 13.97 -14.77
C HIS A 308 6.66 12.85 -13.77
N ALA A 309 6.29 11.60 -14.07
CA ALA A 309 6.22 10.51 -13.10
C ALA A 309 7.55 10.16 -12.43
N ASN A 310 8.68 10.46 -13.08
CA ASN A 310 10.02 10.22 -12.55
C ASN A 310 10.47 11.28 -11.53
N ALA A 311 9.89 12.48 -11.57
CA ALA A 311 10.20 13.59 -10.65
C ALA A 311 9.15 13.71 -9.54
N ASP A 312 7.93 13.25 -9.79
CA ASP A 312 6.82 13.40 -8.85
C ASP A 312 6.95 12.48 -7.63
N CYS A 313 6.52 12.98 -6.46
CA CYS A 313 6.60 12.24 -5.20
C CYS A 313 5.52 11.16 -5.10
N CYS A 314 5.69 10.19 -4.19
CA CYS A 314 4.73 9.10 -4.03
C CYS A 314 3.36 9.57 -3.53
N GLU A 315 3.32 10.63 -2.72
CA GLU A 315 2.10 11.19 -2.17
C GLU A 315 1.24 11.87 -3.24
N ASP A 316 1.85 12.59 -4.18
CA ASP A 316 1.14 13.25 -5.28
C ASP A 316 0.55 12.20 -6.23
N LYS A 317 1.32 11.14 -6.54
CA LYS A 317 0.82 9.95 -7.26
C LYS A 317 -0.39 9.33 -6.56
N GLU A 318 -0.34 9.15 -5.24
CA GLU A 318 -1.48 8.60 -4.48
C GLU A 318 -2.72 9.48 -4.62
N VAL A 319 -2.58 10.80 -4.46
CA VAL A 319 -3.69 11.76 -4.55
C VAL A 319 -4.38 11.67 -5.91
N LEU A 320 -3.59 11.66 -7.00
CA LEU A 320 -4.11 11.59 -8.37
C LEU A 320 -4.81 10.25 -8.64
N ILE A 321 -4.21 9.13 -8.24
CA ILE A 321 -4.80 7.78 -8.40
C ILE A 321 -6.06 7.64 -7.56
N ALA A 322 -6.08 8.17 -6.33
CA ALA A 322 -7.25 8.15 -5.46
C ALA A 322 -8.40 9.02 -6.01
N ALA A 323 -8.10 10.17 -6.65
CA ALA A 323 -9.09 10.98 -7.34
C ALA A 323 -9.77 10.20 -8.47
N ALA A 324 -8.98 9.52 -9.30
CA ALA A 324 -9.51 8.62 -10.35
C ALA A 324 -10.35 7.48 -9.76
N ASN A 325 -9.89 6.83 -8.68
CA ASN A 325 -10.64 5.77 -8.00
C ASN A 325 -12.03 6.24 -7.54
N LYS A 326 -12.11 7.40 -6.88
CA LYS A 326 -13.39 7.96 -6.40
C LYS A 326 -14.35 8.22 -7.54
N PHE A 327 -13.88 8.86 -8.62
CA PHE A 327 -14.72 9.15 -9.79
C PHE A 327 -15.18 7.87 -10.51
N ILE A 328 -14.25 6.94 -10.79
CA ILE A 328 -14.57 5.68 -11.46
C ILE A 328 -15.62 4.91 -10.64
N ARG A 329 -15.41 4.75 -9.33
CA ARG A 329 -16.36 4.04 -8.45
C ARG A 329 -17.72 4.71 -8.43
N HIS A 330 -17.79 6.05 -8.36
CA HIS A 330 -19.05 6.78 -8.45
C HIS A 330 -19.82 6.47 -9.74
N MET A 331 -19.11 6.42 -10.86
CA MET A 331 -19.72 6.18 -12.18
C MET A 331 -20.11 4.72 -12.42
N VAL A 332 -19.36 3.76 -11.90
CA VAL A 332 -19.55 2.33 -12.26
C VAL A 332 -20.16 1.48 -11.16
N ILE A 333 -20.03 1.87 -9.88
CA ILE A 333 -20.52 1.10 -8.74
C ILE A 333 -21.85 1.69 -8.25
N GLU A 334 -22.89 0.87 -8.26
CA GLU A 334 -24.16 1.12 -7.58
C GLU A 334 -23.99 0.82 -6.09
N ARG A 335 -24.50 1.73 -5.25
CA ARG A 335 -24.39 1.62 -3.79
C ARG A 335 -25.57 0.81 -3.20
N PRO A 336 -25.42 0.17 -2.03
CA PRO A 336 -26.45 -0.70 -1.46
C PRO A 336 -27.81 -0.01 -1.30
N GLU A 337 -27.82 1.26 -0.89
CA GLU A 337 -29.02 2.09 -0.70
C GLU A 337 -29.81 2.35 -2.00
N GLN A 338 -29.18 2.12 -3.16
CA GLN A 338 -29.80 2.27 -4.48
C GLN A 338 -30.31 0.94 -5.03
N SER A 339 -30.00 -0.18 -4.36
CA SER A 339 -30.35 -1.51 -4.84
C SER A 339 -31.82 -1.83 -4.58
N ASN A 340 -32.47 -2.47 -5.55
CA ASN A 340 -33.84 -2.98 -5.44
C ASN A 340 -33.91 -4.40 -4.87
N LYS A 341 -32.79 -4.98 -4.44
CA LYS A 341 -32.70 -6.36 -3.93
C LYS A 341 -33.01 -6.43 -2.44
N LYS A 342 -33.61 -7.55 -2.00
CA LYS A 342 -33.87 -7.84 -0.58
C LYS A 342 -32.59 -7.86 0.27
N ILE A 343 -31.49 -8.34 -0.31
CA ILE A 343 -30.15 -8.23 0.27
C ILE A 343 -29.42 -7.14 -0.51
N THR A 344 -29.31 -5.96 0.08
CA THR A 344 -28.63 -4.81 -0.50
C THR A 344 -27.13 -5.00 -0.43
N LYS A 345 -26.44 -4.82 -1.55
CA LYS A 345 -24.97 -4.86 -1.66
C LYS A 345 -24.51 -3.95 -2.79
N GLU A 346 -23.23 -3.59 -2.79
CA GLU A 346 -22.64 -2.94 -3.96
C GLU A 346 -22.63 -3.88 -5.18
N SER A 347 -22.80 -3.29 -6.35
CA SER A 347 -22.75 -3.98 -7.64
C SER A 347 -22.18 -3.06 -8.72
N VAL A 348 -21.57 -3.65 -9.75
CA VAL A 348 -21.23 -2.91 -10.97
C VAL A 348 -22.52 -2.68 -11.75
N ARG A 349 -22.75 -1.44 -12.21
CA ARG A 349 -23.87 -1.11 -13.10
C ARG A 349 -23.71 -1.84 -14.43
N GLU A 350 -24.77 -2.51 -14.89
CA GLU A 350 -24.79 -3.25 -16.16
C GLU A 350 -24.41 -2.36 -17.35
N ASN A 351 -25.00 -1.16 -17.37
CA ASN A 351 -24.69 -0.14 -18.35
C ASN A 351 -23.97 1.00 -17.63
N ASN A 352 -22.66 1.06 -17.80
CA ASN A 352 -21.78 2.09 -17.26
C ASN A 352 -20.96 2.72 -18.38
N MET A 353 -20.19 3.77 -18.05
CA MET A 353 -19.43 4.53 -19.05
C MET A 353 -18.39 3.70 -19.83
N PHE A 354 -18.00 2.52 -19.35
CA PHE A 354 -17.01 1.66 -20.01
C PHE A 354 -17.63 0.42 -20.69
N SER A 355 -18.96 0.27 -20.69
CA SER A 355 -19.64 -0.93 -21.22
C SER A 355 -19.33 -1.20 -22.70
N ASP A 356 -19.06 -0.16 -23.50
CA ASP A 356 -18.78 -0.28 -24.93
C ASP A 356 -17.29 -0.52 -25.26
N ILE A 357 -16.42 -0.57 -24.25
CA ILE A 357 -14.98 -0.81 -24.44
C ILE A 357 -14.73 -2.32 -24.48
N ALA A 358 -14.65 -2.87 -25.70
CA ALA A 358 -14.35 -4.27 -25.91
C ALA A 358 -13.05 -4.71 -25.21
N GLY A 359 -13.14 -5.73 -24.36
CA GLY A 359 -12.00 -6.28 -23.60
C GLY A 359 -11.62 -5.50 -22.34
N PHE A 360 -12.37 -4.45 -21.96
CA PHE A 360 -12.08 -3.68 -20.75
C PHE A 360 -12.27 -4.50 -19.48
N GLN A 361 -11.27 -4.48 -18.60
CA GLN A 361 -11.23 -5.26 -17.36
C GLN A 361 -11.40 -4.34 -16.15
N LEU A 362 -12.65 -3.96 -15.84
CA LEU A 362 -12.94 -3.01 -14.75
C LEU A 362 -12.40 -3.47 -13.39
N ILE A 363 -12.61 -4.74 -13.02
CA ILE A 363 -12.13 -5.26 -11.73
C ILE A 363 -10.60 -5.25 -11.68
N SER A 364 -9.92 -5.59 -12.79
CA SER A 364 -8.46 -5.50 -12.89
C SER A 364 -7.96 -4.06 -12.68
N VAL A 365 -8.64 -3.06 -13.27
CA VAL A 365 -8.35 -1.64 -13.05
C VAL A 365 -8.51 -1.25 -11.58
N LEU A 366 -9.62 -1.64 -10.93
CA LEU A 366 -9.88 -1.30 -9.53
C LEU A 366 -8.87 -1.98 -8.58
N THR A 367 -8.46 -3.21 -8.86
CA THR A 367 -7.41 -3.92 -8.11
C THR A 367 -6.06 -3.25 -8.30
N LEU A 368 -5.71 -2.85 -9.52
CA LEU A 368 -4.45 -2.13 -9.82
C LEU A 368 -4.37 -0.80 -9.07
N ILE A 369 -5.48 -0.06 -8.99
CA ILE A 369 -5.56 1.16 -8.18
C ILE A 369 -5.19 0.90 -6.73
N GLN A 370 -5.72 -0.17 -6.11
CA GLN A 370 -5.40 -0.49 -4.71
C GLN A 370 -3.91 -0.81 -4.55
N ASN A 371 -3.34 -1.56 -5.50
CA ASN A 371 -1.93 -1.91 -5.49
C ASN A 371 -1.01 -0.68 -5.55
N MET A 372 -1.29 0.25 -6.47
CA MET A 372 -0.51 1.49 -6.60
C MET A 372 -0.64 2.38 -5.36
N ILE A 373 -1.84 2.54 -4.79
CA ILE A 373 -2.05 3.30 -3.55
C ILE A 373 -1.24 2.68 -2.39
N LYS A 374 -1.29 1.35 -2.24
CA LYS A 374 -0.49 0.64 -1.23
C LYS A 374 1.01 0.88 -1.43
N THR A 375 1.49 0.81 -2.67
CA THR A 375 2.92 1.05 -2.98
C THR A 375 3.32 2.49 -2.63
N CYS A 376 2.56 3.51 -3.06
CA CYS A 376 2.81 4.90 -2.70
C CYS A 376 2.92 5.12 -1.19
N ARG A 377 1.97 4.58 -0.42
CA ARG A 377 1.97 4.71 1.05
C ARG A 377 3.14 4.00 1.71
N THR A 378 3.56 2.86 1.15
CA THR A 378 4.72 2.09 1.62
C THR A 378 6.02 2.85 1.35
N ASP A 379 6.18 3.41 0.16
CA ASP A 379 7.34 4.23 -0.20
C ASP A 379 7.45 5.48 0.69
N ALA A 380 6.32 6.13 0.97
CA ALA A 380 6.27 7.30 1.83
C ALA A 380 6.76 7.01 3.27
N ILE A 381 6.27 5.93 3.89
CA ILE A 381 6.73 5.56 5.25
C ILE A 381 8.20 5.13 5.23
N GLU A 382 8.66 4.42 4.19
CA GLU A 382 10.06 4.00 4.04
C GLU A 382 11.01 5.20 4.01
N ALA A 383 10.69 6.20 3.18
CA ALA A 383 11.45 7.43 3.09
C ALA A 383 11.48 8.18 4.43
N CYS A 384 10.34 8.28 5.10
CA CYS A 384 10.20 8.96 6.40
C CYS A 384 11.04 8.30 7.50
N VAL A 385 10.99 6.97 7.65
CA VAL A 385 11.77 6.27 8.68
C VAL A 385 13.26 6.25 8.35
N THR A 386 13.62 6.22 7.06
CA THR A 386 15.02 6.27 6.62
C THR A 386 15.64 7.61 6.94
N LYS A 387 14.94 8.71 6.61
CA LYS A 387 15.37 10.06 6.97
C LYS A 387 15.52 10.24 8.48
N ARG A 388 14.55 9.77 9.28
CA ARG A 388 14.64 9.83 10.75
C ARG A 388 15.84 9.02 11.28
N LYS A 389 16.12 7.87 10.68
CA LYS A 389 17.31 7.07 11.05
C LYS A 389 18.59 7.86 10.77
N GLU A 390 18.72 8.47 9.60
CA GLU A 390 19.86 9.31 9.24
C GLU A 390 20.04 10.49 10.20
N GLU A 391 18.95 11.19 10.55
CA GLU A 391 18.95 12.27 11.54
C GLU A 391 19.46 11.81 12.91
N LEU A 392 19.01 10.64 13.39
CA LEU A 392 19.43 10.08 14.68
C LEU A 392 20.89 9.58 14.67
N GLU A 393 21.35 8.99 13.56
CA GLU A 393 22.75 8.57 13.42
C GLU A 393 23.70 9.78 13.35
N ALA A 394 23.30 10.88 12.69
CA ALA A 394 24.08 12.11 12.61
C ALA A 394 24.27 12.80 13.98
N LEU A 395 23.36 12.57 14.93
CA LEU A 395 23.45 13.09 16.30
C LEU A 395 24.33 12.24 17.23
N LYS A 396 24.75 11.04 16.81
CA LYS A 396 25.67 10.23 17.62
C LYS A 396 27.04 10.91 17.68
N PRO A 397 27.72 10.89 18.84
CA PRO A 397 29.08 11.37 18.92
C PRO A 397 29.93 10.67 17.85
N LYS A 398 30.61 11.45 16.99
CA LYS A 398 31.61 10.89 16.09
C LYS A 398 32.58 10.11 16.98
N LYS A 399 32.61 8.78 16.87
CA LYS A 399 33.66 8.00 17.52
C LYS A 399 34.98 8.64 17.10
N GLU A 400 35.76 9.10 18.07
CA GLU A 400 37.13 9.56 17.82
C GLU A 400 37.85 8.40 17.14
N GLY A 401 37.93 8.47 15.81
CA GLY A 401 38.80 7.61 15.05
C GLY A 401 40.22 7.97 15.46
N TYR A 402 40.90 7.02 16.09
CA TYR A 402 42.34 7.03 16.26
C TYR A 402 42.99 7.58 14.98
N SER A 403 43.57 8.77 15.09
CA SER A 403 44.44 9.32 14.07
C SER A 403 45.73 8.50 14.08
N ILE A 404 45.80 7.44 13.28
CA ILE A 404 47.08 6.94 12.81
C ILE A 404 47.43 7.77 11.57
N ALA A 405 47.89 8.99 11.83
CA ALA A 405 48.71 9.72 10.89
C ALA A 405 50.14 9.18 11.02
N SER A 406 50.52 8.25 10.14
CA SER A 406 51.90 8.12 9.71
C SER A 406 51.96 7.67 8.25
N SER A 407 52.59 8.53 7.48
CA SER A 407 52.98 8.44 6.08
C SER A 407 53.73 7.16 5.71
N VAL A 408 53.39 6.53 4.57
CA VAL A 408 54.38 6.20 3.53
C VAL A 408 53.74 6.36 2.14
N THR A 409 54.43 7.17 1.35
CA THR A 409 54.32 7.47 -0.08
C THR A 409 54.30 6.25 -1.01
N GLY A 410 53.40 6.32 -2.00
CA GLY A 410 53.60 5.95 -3.42
C GLY A 410 54.11 4.56 -3.79
N TYR A 411 53.30 3.78 -4.51
CA TYR A 411 53.78 2.99 -5.66
C TYR A 411 52.61 2.68 -6.61
N VAL A 412 52.79 3.09 -7.87
CA VAL A 412 52.00 2.69 -9.03
C VAL A 412 52.59 1.39 -9.57
N GLY A 413 51.76 0.41 -9.97
CA GLY A 413 52.15 -0.58 -10.98
C GLY A 413 51.81 -2.06 -10.72
N SER A 414 50.81 -2.54 -11.47
CA SER A 414 50.76 -3.78 -12.27
C SER A 414 51.06 -5.18 -11.68
N TRP A 415 50.08 -6.08 -11.90
CA TRP A 415 50.18 -7.47 -12.34
C TRP A 415 51.48 -8.29 -12.07
N PHE A 416 51.40 -9.29 -11.19
CA PHE A 416 51.46 -10.75 -11.50
C PHE A 416 51.88 -11.60 -10.28
N LYS A 417 51.21 -12.74 -10.16
CA LYS A 417 51.68 -14.07 -9.68
C LYS A 417 51.81 -14.39 -8.18
N LYS A 418 51.11 -15.50 -7.91
CA LYS A 418 51.46 -16.68 -7.09
C LYS A 418 51.30 -16.58 -5.57
N ALA A 419 50.29 -17.31 -5.10
CA ALA A 419 50.39 -18.06 -3.85
C ALA A 419 51.54 -19.08 -3.94
N PRO A 420 52.22 -19.32 -2.81
CA PRO A 420 52.67 -20.64 -2.43
C PRO A 420 51.98 -21.08 -1.13
N SER A 421 51.40 -22.27 -1.20
CA SER A 421 51.12 -23.16 -0.07
C SER A 421 52.41 -23.88 0.35
N MET A 422 52.56 -24.14 1.65
CA MET A 422 53.10 -25.33 2.34
C MET A 422 53.33 -24.89 3.81
N SER A 423 52.59 -25.40 4.80
CA SER A 423 52.65 -26.77 5.39
C SER A 423 54.02 -27.03 6.03
N GLU A 424 54.21 -27.72 7.14
CA GLU A 424 53.41 -28.56 8.05
C GLU A 424 54.39 -28.89 9.21
N GLU A 425 53.86 -29.28 10.37
CA GLU A 425 54.42 -30.26 11.33
C GLU A 425 53.44 -30.22 12.53
N ASP A 426 52.36 -31.00 12.51
CA ASP A 426 52.25 -32.46 12.71
C ASP A 426 52.41 -32.90 14.16
N GLU A 427 51.34 -33.49 14.68
CA GLU A 427 51.41 -34.88 15.15
C GLU A 427 50.08 -35.58 14.78
N GLU A 428 50.22 -36.51 13.84
CA GLU A 428 49.38 -37.68 13.53
C GLU A 428 49.16 -38.52 14.81
N ASP A 429 48.27 -39.49 14.95
CA ASP A 429 47.82 -40.59 14.08
C ASP A 429 46.56 -41.18 14.79
N ASP A 430 45.62 -41.89 14.18
CA ASP A 430 45.91 -43.08 13.38
C ASP A 430 44.69 -43.47 12.53
N LEU A 431 45.03 -43.95 11.34
CA LEU A 431 44.19 -44.35 10.21
C LEU A 431 43.57 -45.75 10.38
N LYS A 432 42.61 -46.05 9.49
CA LYS A 432 42.66 -47.11 8.45
C LYS A 432 41.26 -47.66 8.15
N ASP A 433 40.72 -47.37 6.96
CA ASP A 433 40.86 -48.13 5.70
C ASP A 433 39.70 -49.14 5.57
N GLN A 434 39.07 -49.40 4.43
CA GLN A 434 39.40 -49.13 3.04
C GLN A 434 38.20 -49.47 2.13
N ASN A 435 38.12 -48.77 0.99
CA ASN A 435 37.87 -49.29 -0.37
C ASN A 435 36.52 -49.95 -0.71
N THR A 436 35.89 -49.78 -1.87
CA THR A 436 36.18 -49.12 -3.18
C THR A 436 34.83 -49.06 -3.92
N ALA A 437 34.52 -47.99 -4.67
CA ALA A 437 34.51 -47.91 -6.15
C ALA A 437 33.81 -49.12 -6.85
N GLU A 438 32.94 -48.99 -7.85
CA GLU A 438 32.89 -47.98 -8.90
C GLU A 438 31.55 -48.10 -9.69
N GLU A 439 31.34 -47.09 -10.51
CA GLU A 439 30.24 -46.74 -11.42
C GLU A 439 29.67 -47.85 -12.33
N THR A 440 28.40 -47.73 -12.75
CA THR A 440 28.03 -47.25 -14.10
C THR A 440 26.53 -47.34 -14.44
N SER A 441 26.05 -46.26 -15.09
CA SER A 441 25.01 -46.17 -16.14
C SER A 441 23.57 -46.73 -15.95
N LYS A 442 22.61 -45.78 -16.06
CA LYS A 442 21.24 -45.87 -16.62
C LYS A 442 21.14 -46.67 -17.95
N PRO A 443 19.95 -47.08 -18.49
CA PRO A 443 18.64 -46.39 -18.40
C PRO A 443 17.33 -47.24 -18.38
N THR A 444 16.21 -46.54 -18.17
CA THR A 444 14.79 -46.78 -18.58
C THR A 444 14.23 -48.20 -18.72
N VAL A 445 13.13 -48.48 -17.98
CA VAL A 445 11.74 -48.43 -18.48
C VAL A 445 10.87 -47.78 -17.41
#